data_AF-A0A223VKA8-F1
#
_entry.id   AF-A0A223VKA8-F1
#
_cell.length_a   1.000
_cell.length_b   1.000
_cell.length_c   1.000
_cell.angle_alpha   90.00
_cell.angle_beta   90.00
_cell.angle_gamma   90.00
#
_symmetry.space_group_name_H-M   'P 1'
#
loop_
_entity.id
_entity.type
_entity.pdbx_description
1 polymer ?
#
loop_
_entity_poly.entity_id
_entity_poly.type
_entity_poly.pdbx_seq_one_letter_code
_entity_poly.pdbx_strand_id
1 'polypeptide(L)' 'MLIDGQFIAISEAQYDHARKQLELPSDFHLVEATALLHHDTGNGIAHIPLPAGFVVAAFEDRQGHRRYGVVTLTPQPQ' A
#
# COMPACT_ATOMS: atom_id res chain seq x y z
N MET A 1 1.67 -7.80 -7.36
CA MET A 1 2.01 -6.62 -6.52
C MET A 1 3.09 -7.03 -5.54
N LEU A 2 4.07 -6.19 -5.24
CA LEU A 2 5.05 -6.49 -4.19
C LEU A 2 4.56 -5.95 -2.84
N ILE A 3 4.36 -6.84 -1.88
CA ILE A 3 4.10 -6.50 -0.48
C ILE A 3 5.25 -7.07 0.34
N ASP A 4 6.02 -6.22 1.02
CA ASP A 4 7.22 -6.64 1.78
C ASP A 4 8.21 -7.49 0.94
N GLY A 5 8.33 -7.15 -0.35
CA GLY A 5 9.17 -7.89 -1.31
C GLY A 5 8.60 -9.22 -1.79
N GLN A 6 7.42 -9.65 -1.29
CA GLN A 6 6.72 -10.84 -1.75
C GLN A 6 5.70 -10.51 -2.82
N PHE A 7 5.61 -11.35 -3.86
CA PHE A 7 4.61 -11.17 -4.89
C PHE A 7 3.24 -11.67 -4.41
N ILE A 8 2.32 -10.73 -4.20
CA ILE A 8 0.93 -10.99 -3.85
C ILE A 8 0.05 -10.68 -5.06
N ALA A 9 -0.82 -11.63 -5.40
CA ALA A 9 -1.87 -11.43 -6.39
C ALA A 9 -2.96 -10.54 -5.79
N ILE A 10 -3.14 -9.36 -6.37
CA ILE A 10 -4.19 -8.41 -5.98
C ILE A 10 -5.09 -8.25 -7.20
N SER A 11 -6.40 -8.34 -7.01
CA SER A 11 -7.36 -8.13 -8.08
C SER A 11 -7.45 -6.65 -8.48
N GLU A 12 -7.89 -6.39 -9.71
CA GLU A 12 -8.14 -5.02 -10.18
C GLU A 12 -9.14 -4.29 -9.28
N ALA A 13 -10.15 -5.00 -8.76
CA ALA A 13 -11.12 -4.45 -7.82
C ALA A 13 -10.48 -4.03 -6.47
N GLN A 14 -9.57 -4.84 -5.92
CA GLN A 14 -8.83 -4.51 -4.70
C GLN A 14 -7.91 -3.30 -4.91
N TYR A 15 -7.23 -3.27 -6.04
CA TYR A 15 -6.41 -2.14 -6.46
C TYR A 15 -7.23 -0.85 -6.56
N ASP A 16 -8.38 -0.90 -7.25
CA ASP A 16 -9.24 0.26 -7.44
C ASP A 16 -9.83 0.75 -6.13
N HIS A 17 -10.20 -0.19 -5.25
CA HIS A 17 -10.68 0.12 -3.93
C HIS A 17 -9.59 0.79 -3.08
N ALA A 18 -8.35 0.28 -3.10
CA ALA A 18 -7.23 0.89 -2.38
C ALA A 18 -6.93 2.31 -2.88
N ARG A 19 -6.94 2.53 -4.20
CA ARG A 19 -6.75 3.87 -4.80
C ARG A 19 -7.85 4.85 -4.34
N LYS A 20 -9.10 4.40 -4.33
CA LYS A 20 -10.25 5.21 -3.90
C LYS A 20 -10.22 5.55 -2.41
N GLN A 21 -9.71 4.65 -1.56
CA GLN A 21 -9.55 4.93 -0.13
C GLN A 21 -8.61 6.12 0.14
N LEU A 22 -7.66 6.38 -0.77
CA LEU A 22 -6.73 7.52 -0.69
C LEU A 22 -7.18 8.70 -1.55
N GLU A 23 -8.40 8.65 -2.11
CA GLU A 23 -8.97 9.69 -2.98
C GLU A 23 -8.05 10.07 -4.15
N LEU A 24 -7.29 9.07 -4.65
CA LEU A 24 -6.31 9.30 -5.70
C LEU A 24 -6.96 9.33 -7.10
N PRO A 25 -6.48 10.21 -7.99
CA PRO A 25 -6.91 10.20 -9.38
C PRO A 25 -6.49 8.92 -10.10
N SER A 26 -7.11 8.66 -11.26
CA SER A 26 -7.04 7.35 -11.89
C SER A 26 -5.69 6.98 -12.50
N ASP A 27 -4.83 7.97 -12.70
CA ASP A 27 -3.47 7.85 -13.23
C ASP A 27 -2.44 7.39 -12.19
N PHE A 28 -2.82 7.30 -10.92
CA PHE A 28 -2.00 6.73 -9.86
C PHE A 28 -2.06 5.21 -9.86
N HIS A 29 -0.87 4.60 -9.87
CA HIS A 29 -0.67 3.17 -9.87
C HIS A 29 0.01 2.67 -8.62
N LEU A 30 -0.59 1.66 -7.98
CA LEU A 30 -0.02 0.97 -6.84
C LEU A 30 1.30 0.27 -7.26
N VAL A 31 2.43 0.72 -6.72
CA VAL A 31 3.78 0.23 -7.07
C VAL A 31 4.40 -0.63 -5.98
N GLU A 32 4.17 -0.27 -4.72
CA GLU A 32 4.72 -0.99 -3.56
C GLU A 32 3.76 -0.90 -2.39
N ALA A 33 3.78 -1.90 -1.51
CA ALA A 33 3.08 -1.85 -0.25
C ALA A 33 3.85 -2.63 0.82
N THR A 34 3.55 -2.34 2.07
CA THR A 34 4.18 -3.01 3.22
C THR A 34 3.17 -3.17 4.34
N ALA A 35 3.20 -4.31 5.03
CA ALA A 35 2.44 -4.52 6.26
C ALA A 35 3.15 -3.92 7.49
N LEU A 36 4.26 -3.19 7.31
CA LEU A 36 5.05 -2.61 8.37
C LEU A 36 5.05 -1.08 8.26
N LEU A 37 4.80 -0.40 9.39
CA LEU A 37 5.12 1.00 9.53
C LEU A 37 6.59 1.13 9.95
N HIS A 38 7.39 1.79 9.13
CA HIS A 38 8.78 2.11 9.44
C HIS A 38 8.83 3.48 10.13
N HIS A 39 9.19 3.49 11.42
CA HIS A 39 9.34 4.72 12.20
C HIS A 39 10.81 4.93 12.54
N ASP A 40 11.41 5.99 12.00
CA ASP A 40 12.75 6.42 12.40
C ASP A 40 12.68 7.11 13.75
N THR A 41 13.33 6.49 14.74
CA THR A 41 13.40 6.97 16.12
C THR A 41 14.59 7.90 16.38
N GLY A 42 15.46 8.12 15.38
CA GLY A 42 16.75 8.80 15.53
C GLY A 42 17.87 7.89 16.05
N ASN A 43 17.54 6.71 16.60
CA ASN A 43 18.48 5.67 17.03
C ASN A 43 18.37 4.38 16.19
N GLY A 44 17.56 4.41 15.13
CA GLY A 44 17.26 3.27 14.28
C GLY A 44 15.80 3.24 13.82
N ILE A 45 15.51 2.34 12.89
CA ILE A 45 14.18 2.15 12.33
C ILE A 45 13.44 1.10 13.16
N ALA A 46 12.36 1.52 13.82
CA ALA A 46 11.40 0.63 14.43
C ALA A 46 10.43 0.11 13.36
N HIS A 47 10.25 -1.20 13.33
CA HIS A 47 9.30 -1.88 12.44
C HIS A 47 8.04 -2.22 13.24
N ILE A 48 6.93 -1.56 12.94
CA ILE A 48 5.68 -1.74 13.67
C ILE A 48 4.70 -2.46 12.73
N PRO A 49 4.26 -3.69 13.04
CA PRO A 49 3.30 -4.41 12.21
C PRO A 49 1.94 -3.70 12.21
N LEU A 50 1.36 -3.55 11.02
CA LEU A 50 0.00 -3.08 10.87
C LEU A 50 -1.00 -4.19 11.25
N PRO A 51 -2.23 -3.83 11.66
CA PRO A 51 -3.29 -4.80 11.86
C PRO A 51 -3.54 -5.60 10.59
N ALA A 52 -3.97 -6.86 10.75
CA ALA A 52 -4.24 -7.75 9.62
C ALA A 52 -5.21 -7.09 8.61
N GLY A 53 -4.86 -7.17 7.32
CA GLY A 53 -5.63 -6.57 6.22
C GLY A 53 -5.31 -5.11 5.93
N PHE A 54 -4.45 -4.45 6.73
CA PHE A 54 -3.96 -3.10 6.46
C PHE A 54 -2.53 -3.15 5.93
N VAL A 55 -2.24 -2.27 4.96
CA VAL A 55 -0.90 -2.04 4.45
C VAL A 55 -0.67 -0.54 4.26
N VAL A 56 0.59 -0.10 4.35
CA VAL A 56 1.00 1.17 3.75
C VAL A 56 1.20 0.93 2.26
N ALA A 57 0.47 1.64 1.42
CA ALA A 57 0.58 1.57 -0.03
C ALA A 57 1.29 2.80 -0.58
N ALA A 58 2.16 2.57 -1.56
CA ALA A 58 2.79 3.58 -2.39
C ALA A 58 2.14 3.57 -3.78
N PHE A 59 1.57 4.70 -4.18
CA PHE A 59 1.05 4.92 -5.51
C PHE A 59 1.94 5.89 -6.26
N GLU A 60 2.16 5.65 -7.55
CA GLU A 60 2.98 6.47 -8.43
C GLU A 60 2.20 6.83 -9.70
N ASP A 61 2.23 8.10 -10.10
CA ASP A 61 1.68 8.52 -11.40
C ASP A 61 2.73 8.38 -12.53
N ARG A 62 2.32 8.61 -13.78
CA ARG A 62 3.23 8.54 -14.93
C ARG A 62 4.33 9.60 -14.94
N GLN A 63 4.22 10.63 -14.10
CA GLN A 63 5.20 11.70 -13.94
C GLN A 63 6.20 11.37 -12.81
N GLY A 64 6.01 10.25 -12.10
CA GLY A 64 6.85 9.82 -10.98
C GLY A 64 6.44 10.40 -9.63
N HIS A 65 5.30 11.08 -9.53
CA HIS A 65 4.82 11.58 -8.23
C HIS A 65 4.33 10.42 -7.38
N ARG A 66 4.93 10.28 -6.19
CA ARG A 66 4.53 9.26 -5.23
C ARG A 66 3.60 9.80 -4.15
N ARG A 67 2.57 9.03 -3.86
CA ARG A 67 1.64 9.26 -2.74
C ARG A 67 1.55 8.01 -1.90
N TYR A 68 1.51 8.20 -0.59
CA TYR A 68 1.55 7.12 0.38
C TYR A 68 0.32 7.19 1.28
N GLY A 69 -0.19 6.04 1.70
CA GLY A 69 -1.28 5.99 2.65
C GLY A 69 -1.58 4.58 3.14
N VAL A 70 -2.25 4.50 4.29
CA VAL A 70 -2.71 3.23 4.82
C VAL A 70 -4.01 2.86 4.11
N VAL A 71 -4.06 1.65 3.55
CA VAL A 71 -5.23 1.12 2.85
C VAL A 71 -5.57 -0.27 3.35
N THR A 72 -6.83 -0.64 3.20
CA THR A 72 -7.28 -2.00 3.42
C THR A 72 -7.17 -2.81 2.13
N LEU A 73 -6.42 -3.92 2.21
CA LEU A 73 -6.35 -4.96 1.20
C LEU A 73 -7.02 -6.22 1.75
N THR A 74 -8.31 -6.15 2.05
CA THR A 74 -9.04 -7.36 2.44
C THR A 74 -9.20 -8.28 1.22
N PRO A 75 -8.95 -9.59 1.34
CA PRO A 75 -9.49 -10.55 0.40
C PRO A 75 -11.02 -10.43 0.45
N GLN A 76 -11.68 -10.24 -0.68
CA GLN A 76 -13.13 -10.39 -0.74
C GLN A 76 -13.42 -11.85 -0.33
N PRO A 77 -14.33 -12.11 0.62
CA PRO A 77 -14.84 -13.47 0.77
C PRO A 77 -15.47 -13.84 -0.58
N GLN A 78 -15.00 -14.96 -1.15
CA GLN A 78 -15.57 -15.58 -2.35
C GLN A 78 -17.01 -16.01 -2.09
#